data_AF-A0A417XZ73-F1
#
_entry.id   AF-A0A417XZ73-F1
#
_cell.length_a   1.000
_cell.length_b   1.000
_cell.length_c   1.000
_cell.angle_alpha   90.00
_cell.angle_beta   90.00
_cell.angle_gamma   90.00
#
_symmetry.space_group_name_H-M   'P 1'
#
loop_
_entity.id
_entity.type
_entity.pdbx_description
1 polymer ?
#
loop_
_entity_poly.entity_id
_entity_poly.type
_entity_poly.pdbx_seq_one_letter_code
_entity_poly.pdbx_strand_id
1 'polypeptide(L)'
;MSRTAGLVPEPDPGAGEGCAAVKIGGDAFRLAVFGIVGALTAGLLYLTLGEIQIGPSRGYRVEMNDVTGLEDGDLVRVAGVRVGQVDGLEVIDDNRVLVSFHVDSDQKLTDRTQVLVRYENLLGDRYLELRQQPGVGKDLDAGATIPASQAAPALDLDVLLNGFKPLFRGLQPAEVNELATNLIATLQGRGGTVESLLERTASLTNGLADDSEAITSLIDNMNVLLGSLDSRDAQLRQTITQFKRLVTGLAEDRDPITTSIVAINGMAAELTDLFARTRGPFKSTVVAVDRLARLLNTNTDTLNQVLDSLPAAYQTLERIASHGTFFNFYLCTVQIKISGPGGRPIKTPAVRSQVERCN
;
A
#
# COMPACT_ATOMS: atom_id res chain seq x y z
N MET A 1 -8.42 63.29 -62.28
CA MET A 1 -8.93 63.15 -63.66
C MET A 1 -7.88 62.28 -64.36
N SER A 2 -8.11 61.05 -64.80
CA SER A 2 -9.27 60.46 -65.47
C SER A 2 -9.45 58.96 -65.13
N ARG A 3 -10.69 58.49 -65.28
CA ARG A 3 -11.17 57.11 -65.18
C ARG A 3 -10.82 56.28 -66.42
N THR A 4 -10.64 54.97 -66.23
CA THR A 4 -10.88 53.89 -67.23
C THR A 4 -11.24 52.62 -66.41
N ALA A 5 -12.53 52.27 -66.30
CA ALA A 5 -13.29 51.37 -67.18
C ALA A 5 -12.88 49.89 -67.02
N GLY A 6 -13.78 49.10 -66.41
CA GLY A 6 -13.61 47.68 -66.15
C GLY A 6 -13.94 46.79 -67.35
N LEU A 7 -13.44 45.56 -67.29
CA LEU A 7 -13.74 44.45 -68.20
C LEU A 7 -13.86 43.17 -67.36
N VAL A 8 -15.01 42.52 -67.45
CA VAL A 8 -15.33 41.17 -66.94
C VAL A 8 -14.96 40.16 -68.03
N PRO A 9 -14.38 38.98 -67.72
CA PRO A 9 -14.28 37.88 -68.68
C PRO A 9 -15.33 36.77 -68.45
N GLU A 10 -15.89 36.27 -69.55
CA GLU A 10 -16.73 35.06 -69.69
C GLU A 10 -15.96 33.76 -69.40
N PRO A 11 -16.65 32.65 -69.02
CA PRO A 11 -16.02 31.34 -68.88
C PRO A 11 -16.08 30.49 -70.17
N ASP A 12 -14.93 29.92 -70.56
CA ASP A 12 -14.78 28.93 -71.64
C ASP A 12 -15.34 27.54 -71.23
N PRO A 13 -16.09 26.84 -72.09
CA PRO A 13 -16.47 25.45 -71.87
C PRO A 13 -15.61 24.49 -72.69
N GLY A 14 -14.93 23.55 -72.01
CA GLY A 14 -14.52 22.29 -72.62
C GLY A 14 -13.04 21.95 -72.54
N ALA A 15 -12.69 21.15 -71.53
CA ALA A 15 -11.55 20.25 -71.59
C ALA A 15 -12.00 18.89 -71.04
N GLY A 16 -12.27 17.95 -71.94
CA GLY A 16 -12.47 16.55 -71.61
C GLY A 16 -11.13 15.84 -71.59
N GLU A 17 -10.70 15.38 -70.42
CA GLU A 17 -9.55 14.49 -70.25
C GLU A 17 -10.04 13.06 -70.01
N GLY A 18 -9.57 12.13 -70.86
CA GLY A 18 -9.95 10.72 -70.83
C GLY A 18 -9.41 9.97 -69.61
N CYS A 19 -10.23 9.08 -69.04
CA CYS A 19 -9.81 8.12 -68.03
C CYS A 19 -8.81 7.11 -68.63
N ALA A 20 -7.53 7.22 -68.23
CA ALA A 20 -6.56 6.16 -68.42
C ALA A 20 -6.89 4.98 -67.49
N ALA A 21 -7.12 3.79 -68.08
CA ALA A 21 -7.34 2.56 -67.33
C ALA A 21 -6.04 2.10 -66.64
N VAL A 22 -6.02 2.19 -65.30
CA VAL A 22 -4.90 1.72 -64.47
C VAL A 22 -4.87 0.18 -64.47
N LYS A 23 -3.79 -0.41 -64.99
CA LYS A 23 -3.52 -1.86 -64.88
C LYS A 23 -3.17 -2.19 -63.43
N ILE A 24 -4.10 -2.81 -62.71
CA ILE A 24 -3.94 -3.30 -61.35
C ILE A 24 -3.16 -4.63 -61.41
N GLY A 25 -1.84 -4.57 -61.25
CA GLY A 25 -0.96 -5.74 -61.17
C GLY A 25 -0.22 -5.80 -59.84
N GLY A 26 0.05 -7.01 -59.34
CA GLY A 26 1.03 -7.37 -58.29
C GLY A 26 0.94 -6.67 -56.93
N ASP A 27 1.10 -5.36 -56.92
CA ASP A 27 1.16 -4.52 -55.72
C ASP A 27 -0.19 -4.37 -55.04
N ALA A 28 -1.29 -4.36 -55.81
CA ALA A 28 -2.64 -4.41 -55.22
C ALA A 28 -2.91 -5.75 -54.50
N PHE A 29 -2.36 -6.86 -55.00
CA PHE A 29 -2.44 -8.15 -54.33
C PHE A 29 -1.60 -8.17 -53.05
N ARG A 30 -0.38 -7.60 -53.09
CA ARG A 30 0.47 -7.45 -51.88
C ARG A 30 -0.19 -6.56 -50.82
N LEU A 31 -0.82 -5.46 -51.23
CA LEU A 31 -1.57 -4.57 -50.34
C LEU A 31 -2.78 -5.30 -49.72
N ALA A 32 -3.51 -6.08 -50.50
CA ALA A 32 -4.63 -6.88 -49.99
C ALA A 32 -4.16 -7.93 -48.98
N VAL A 33 -3.06 -8.65 -49.28
CA VAL A 33 -2.48 -9.63 -48.34
C VAL A 33 -1.99 -8.95 -47.06
N PHE A 34 -1.30 -7.81 -47.16
CA PHE A 34 -0.87 -7.04 -45.99
C PHE A 34 -2.06 -6.56 -45.15
N GLY A 35 -3.12 -6.07 -45.79
CA GLY A 35 -4.35 -5.66 -45.10
C GLY A 35 -5.03 -6.83 -44.38
N ILE A 36 -5.11 -7.99 -45.02
CA ILE A 36 -5.68 -9.21 -44.41
C ILE A 36 -4.83 -9.67 -43.23
N VAL A 37 -3.51 -9.75 -43.39
CA VAL A 37 -2.61 -10.15 -42.31
C VAL A 37 -2.68 -9.15 -41.16
N GLY A 38 -2.66 -7.85 -41.45
CA GLY A 38 -2.81 -6.79 -40.45
C GLY A 38 -4.15 -6.88 -39.70
N ALA A 39 -5.25 -7.12 -40.41
CA ALA A 39 -6.56 -7.31 -39.80
C ALA A 39 -6.62 -8.59 -38.94
N LEU A 40 -6.00 -9.69 -39.39
CA LEU A 40 -5.92 -10.93 -38.63
C LEU A 40 -5.04 -10.76 -37.38
N THR A 41 -3.91 -10.06 -37.48
CA THR A 41 -3.04 -9.76 -36.32
C THR A 41 -3.73 -8.83 -35.35
N ALA A 42 -4.38 -7.77 -35.83
CA ALA A 42 -5.16 -6.86 -34.99
C ALA A 42 -6.33 -7.60 -34.31
N GLY A 43 -7.04 -8.45 -35.05
CA GLY A 43 -8.12 -9.29 -34.52
C GLY A 43 -7.60 -10.29 -33.49
N LEU A 44 -6.46 -10.94 -33.74
CA LEU A 44 -5.84 -11.85 -32.78
C LEU A 44 -5.39 -11.11 -31.52
N LEU A 45 -4.72 -9.97 -31.66
CA LEU A 45 -4.33 -9.14 -30.52
C LEU A 45 -5.55 -8.70 -29.71
N TYR A 46 -6.62 -8.27 -30.38
CA TYR A 46 -7.88 -7.91 -29.73
C TYR A 46 -8.51 -9.09 -28.99
N LEU A 47 -8.46 -10.31 -29.53
CA LEU A 47 -8.97 -11.50 -28.84
C LEU A 47 -8.07 -11.97 -27.68
N THR A 48 -6.76 -11.74 -27.75
CA THR A 48 -5.81 -12.16 -26.71
C THR A 48 -5.64 -11.16 -25.57
N LEU A 49 -5.74 -9.86 -25.89
CA LEU A 49 -5.58 -8.76 -24.94
C LEU A 49 -6.92 -8.17 -24.51
N GLY A 50 -7.94 -8.30 -25.35
CA GLY A 50 -9.30 -7.98 -24.97
C GLY A 50 -9.76 -9.00 -23.96
N GLU A 51 -9.92 -8.55 -22.72
CA GLU A 51 -10.61 -9.28 -21.66
C GLU A 51 -12.13 -9.33 -21.92
N ILE A 52 -12.50 -9.80 -23.10
CA ILE A 52 -13.88 -9.88 -23.55
C ILE A 52 -14.38 -11.25 -23.11
N GLN A 53 -15.24 -11.29 -22.09
CA GLN A 53 -15.95 -12.50 -21.74
C GLN A 53 -17.00 -12.77 -22.82
N ILE A 54 -16.67 -13.67 -23.75
CA ILE A 54 -17.61 -14.25 -24.71
C ILE A 54 -18.30 -15.42 -24.00
N GLY A 55 -19.37 -15.13 -23.26
CA GLY A 55 -20.12 -16.14 -22.51
C GLY A 55 -21.53 -15.67 -22.15
N PRO A 56 -22.45 -16.60 -21.82
CA PRO A 56 -23.75 -16.25 -21.29
C PRO A 56 -23.59 -15.57 -19.92
N SER A 57 -24.06 -14.33 -19.82
CA SER A 57 -24.06 -13.53 -18.58
C SER A 57 -25.49 -13.23 -18.11
N ARG A 58 -25.62 -12.81 -16.85
CA ARG A 58 -26.87 -12.32 -16.25
C ARG A 58 -26.63 -10.90 -15.75
N GLY A 59 -27.47 -9.96 -16.19
CA GLY A 59 -27.47 -8.58 -15.72
C GLY A 59 -28.17 -8.44 -14.38
N TYR A 60 -27.70 -7.52 -13.54
CA TYR A 60 -28.27 -7.11 -12.27
C TYR A 60 -28.14 -5.60 -12.12
N ARG A 61 -28.91 -5.03 -11.19
CA ARG A 61 -28.84 -3.61 -10.84
C ARG A 61 -28.62 -3.46 -9.34
N VAL A 62 -27.93 -2.41 -8.93
CA VAL A 62 -27.78 -2.06 -7.51
C VAL A 62 -27.98 -0.56 -7.32
N GLU A 63 -28.75 -0.19 -6.31
CA GLU A 63 -28.85 1.20 -5.87
C GLU A 63 -27.73 1.51 -4.88
N MET A 64 -27.00 2.60 -5.10
CA MET A 64 -25.91 3.04 -4.24
C MET A 64 -26.02 4.54 -3.94
N ASN A 65 -25.66 4.95 -2.72
CA ASN A 65 -25.66 6.36 -2.34
C ASN A 65 -24.41 7.10 -2.83
N ASP A 66 -23.31 6.37 -3.02
CA ASP A 66 -22.03 6.90 -3.47
C ASP A 66 -21.30 5.82 -4.28
N VAL A 67 -20.86 6.22 -5.47
CA VAL A 67 -20.15 5.41 -6.47
C VAL A 67 -18.87 6.10 -6.92
N THR A 68 -18.32 7.01 -6.10
CA THR A 68 -17.18 7.85 -6.46
C THR A 68 -15.99 7.01 -6.93
N GLY A 69 -15.57 7.29 -8.17
CA GLY A 69 -14.45 6.62 -8.85
C GLY A 69 -14.82 5.32 -9.55
N LEU A 70 -16.07 4.84 -9.47
CA LEU A 70 -16.53 3.69 -10.25
C LEU A 70 -16.90 4.15 -11.67
N GLU A 71 -16.43 3.44 -12.67
CA GLU A 71 -16.60 3.76 -14.09
C GLU A 71 -17.24 2.61 -14.87
N ASP A 72 -17.79 2.94 -16.06
CA ASP A 72 -18.28 1.96 -17.01
C ASP A 72 -17.11 1.07 -17.46
N GLY A 73 -17.29 -0.24 -17.39
CA GLY A 73 -16.24 -1.20 -17.70
C GLY A 73 -15.40 -1.64 -16.50
N ASP A 74 -15.63 -1.10 -15.30
CA ASP A 74 -14.97 -1.58 -14.09
C ASP A 74 -15.31 -3.05 -13.79
N LEU A 75 -14.38 -3.75 -13.18
CA LEU A 75 -14.50 -5.18 -12.94
C LEU A 75 -15.50 -5.50 -11.84
N VAL A 76 -16.23 -6.60 -12.01
CA VAL A 76 -17.06 -7.18 -10.94
C VAL A 76 -16.37 -8.42 -10.41
N ARG A 77 -16.17 -8.50 -9.09
CA ARG A 77 -15.40 -9.58 -8.44
C ARG A 77 -16.16 -10.22 -7.29
N VAL A 78 -16.01 -11.54 -7.15
CA VAL A 78 -16.42 -12.31 -5.96
C VAL A 78 -15.16 -12.85 -5.31
N ALA A 79 -14.92 -12.50 -4.04
CA ALA A 79 -13.73 -12.94 -3.29
C ALA A 79 -12.40 -12.70 -4.04
N GLY A 80 -12.31 -11.60 -4.81
CA GLY A 80 -11.14 -11.21 -5.60
C GLY A 80 -11.05 -11.83 -7.00
N VAL A 81 -11.94 -12.76 -7.36
CA VAL A 81 -12.00 -13.35 -8.70
C VAL A 81 -12.95 -12.55 -9.57
N ARG A 82 -12.52 -12.16 -10.78
CA ARG A 82 -13.39 -11.51 -11.77
C ARG A 82 -14.51 -12.46 -12.21
N VAL A 83 -15.74 -11.97 -12.16
CA VAL A 83 -16.95 -12.69 -12.54
C VAL A 83 -17.86 -11.88 -13.46
N GLY A 84 -17.43 -10.69 -13.89
CA GLY A 84 -18.25 -9.82 -14.73
C GLY A 84 -17.71 -8.40 -14.82
N GLN A 85 -18.56 -7.47 -15.24
CA GLN A 85 -18.20 -6.07 -15.51
C GLN A 85 -19.39 -5.12 -15.27
N VAL A 86 -19.07 -3.87 -14.93
CA VAL A 86 -20.04 -2.77 -14.84
C VAL A 86 -20.45 -2.34 -16.25
N ASP A 87 -21.74 -2.31 -16.50
CA ASP A 87 -22.34 -1.93 -17.79
C ASP A 87 -22.62 -0.44 -17.90
N GLY A 88 -22.95 0.21 -16.78
CA GLY A 88 -23.39 1.59 -16.78
C GLY A 88 -23.72 2.14 -15.39
N LEU A 89 -23.53 3.45 -15.20
CA LEU A 89 -24.00 4.19 -14.04
C LEU A 89 -25.06 5.23 -14.43
N GLU A 90 -26.22 5.19 -13.77
CA GLU A 90 -27.32 6.16 -13.99
C GLU A 90 -27.72 6.85 -12.69
N VAL A 91 -27.74 8.18 -12.67
CA VAL A 91 -28.24 8.93 -11.52
C VAL A 91 -29.76 8.91 -11.54
N ILE A 92 -30.38 8.38 -10.47
CA ILE A 92 -31.83 8.25 -10.37
C ILE A 92 -32.48 9.33 -9.50
N ASP A 93 -31.77 9.84 -8.48
CA ASP A 93 -32.19 10.91 -7.56
C ASP A 93 -30.99 11.72 -7.09
N ASP A 94 -31.20 12.85 -6.39
CA ASP A 94 -30.17 13.78 -5.88
C ASP A 94 -29.05 13.12 -5.06
N ASN A 95 -29.25 11.90 -4.54
CA ASN A 95 -28.25 11.21 -3.73
C ASN A 95 -28.23 9.69 -3.95
N ARG A 96 -28.69 9.21 -5.12
CA ARG A 96 -28.69 7.78 -5.47
C ARG A 96 -28.30 7.55 -6.92
N VAL A 97 -27.45 6.56 -7.12
CA VAL A 97 -27.00 6.07 -8.43
C VAL A 97 -27.41 4.61 -8.57
N LEU A 98 -27.98 4.28 -9.72
CA LEU A 98 -28.27 2.94 -10.15
C LEU A 98 -27.09 2.43 -10.98
N VAL A 99 -26.40 1.42 -10.47
CA VAL A 99 -25.30 0.77 -11.17
C VAL A 99 -25.84 -0.50 -11.82
N SER A 100 -25.70 -0.60 -13.14
CA SER A 100 -26.00 -1.80 -13.91
C SER A 100 -24.70 -2.58 -14.14
N PHE A 101 -24.75 -3.89 -13.90
CA PHE A 101 -23.60 -4.76 -14.09
C PHE A 101 -24.05 -6.17 -14.46
N HIS A 102 -23.19 -6.90 -15.15
CA HIS A 102 -23.44 -8.30 -15.46
C HIS A 102 -22.44 -9.20 -14.75
N VAL A 103 -22.85 -10.44 -14.51
CA VAL A 103 -21.98 -11.51 -14.03
C VAL A 103 -22.15 -12.76 -14.88
N ASP A 104 -21.12 -13.60 -14.90
CA ASP A 104 -21.11 -14.90 -15.55
C ASP A 104 -22.28 -15.77 -15.04
N SER A 105 -22.88 -16.55 -15.95
CA SER A 105 -24.08 -17.33 -15.65
C SER A 105 -23.87 -18.51 -14.69
N ASP A 106 -22.62 -18.90 -14.44
CA ASP A 106 -22.23 -19.85 -13.40
C ASP A 106 -22.37 -19.25 -11.99
N GLN A 107 -22.36 -17.91 -11.88
CA GLN A 107 -22.60 -17.22 -10.62
C GLN A 107 -24.07 -16.94 -10.36
N LYS A 108 -24.47 -17.26 -9.13
CA LYS A 108 -25.82 -17.04 -8.62
C LYS A 108 -25.77 -16.04 -7.47
N LEU A 109 -26.42 -14.90 -7.67
CA LEU A 109 -26.61 -13.93 -6.60
C LEU A 109 -27.88 -14.27 -5.84
N THR A 110 -27.89 -13.98 -4.54
CA THR A 110 -29.06 -14.16 -3.69
C THR A 110 -29.52 -12.83 -3.13
N ASP A 111 -30.72 -12.82 -2.54
CA ASP A 111 -31.29 -11.69 -1.80
C ASP A 111 -30.47 -11.24 -0.57
N ARG A 112 -29.37 -11.96 -0.26
CA ARG A 112 -28.40 -11.65 0.78
C ARG A 112 -27.04 -11.21 0.23
N THR A 113 -26.90 -11.06 -1.07
CA THR A 113 -25.67 -10.56 -1.70
C THR A 113 -25.49 -9.09 -1.37
N GLN A 114 -24.37 -8.76 -0.74
CA GLN A 114 -23.92 -7.40 -0.57
C GLN A 114 -23.04 -6.97 -1.73
N VAL A 115 -23.15 -5.69 -2.09
CA VAL A 115 -22.35 -5.08 -3.14
C VAL A 115 -21.50 -3.98 -2.53
N LEU A 116 -20.20 -3.98 -2.79
CA LEU A 116 -19.27 -3.01 -2.23
C LEU A 116 -18.41 -2.42 -3.35
N VAL A 117 -18.16 -1.12 -3.33
CA VAL A 117 -17.13 -0.54 -4.19
C VAL A 117 -15.79 -0.61 -3.46
N ARG A 118 -14.74 -1.10 -4.12
CA ARG A 118 -13.40 -1.27 -3.55
C ARG A 118 -12.34 -0.64 -4.45
N TYR A 119 -11.17 -0.33 -3.87
CA TYR A 119 -10.00 0.06 -4.64
C TYR A 119 -9.42 -1.17 -5.35
N GLU A 120 -9.26 -1.10 -6.67
CA GLU A 120 -8.53 -2.09 -7.45
C GLU A 120 -7.02 -1.93 -7.25
N ASN A 121 -6.54 -0.68 -7.24
CA ASN A 121 -5.13 -0.37 -7.10
C ASN A 121 -4.91 0.95 -6.35
N LEU A 122 -3.63 1.36 -6.21
CA LEU A 122 -3.23 2.58 -5.50
C LEU A 122 -3.39 3.87 -6.32
N LEU A 123 -3.76 3.77 -7.61
CA LEU A 123 -3.94 4.91 -8.51
C LEU A 123 -5.36 5.50 -8.43
N GLY A 124 -6.30 4.77 -7.82
CA GLY A 124 -7.67 5.24 -7.59
C GLY A 124 -8.74 4.42 -8.30
N ASP A 125 -8.34 3.51 -9.19
CA ASP A 125 -9.25 2.64 -9.94
C ASP A 125 -10.11 1.79 -9.00
N ARG A 126 -11.35 1.50 -9.43
CA ARG A 126 -12.36 0.83 -8.62
C ARG A 126 -12.78 -0.50 -9.24
N TYR A 127 -13.36 -1.34 -8.39
CA TYR A 127 -14.08 -2.52 -8.82
C TYR A 127 -15.27 -2.77 -7.90
N LEU A 128 -16.27 -3.47 -8.43
CA LEU A 128 -17.47 -3.87 -7.70
C LEU A 128 -17.25 -5.25 -7.06
N GLU A 129 -17.26 -5.32 -5.74
CA GLU A 129 -17.15 -6.55 -4.97
C GLU A 129 -18.53 -7.10 -4.61
N LEU A 130 -18.81 -8.34 -5.00
CA LEU A 130 -20.01 -9.08 -4.61
C LEU A 130 -19.67 -10.02 -3.46
N ARG A 131 -20.30 -9.80 -2.30
CA ARG A 131 -20.10 -10.61 -1.09
C ARG A 131 -21.38 -11.29 -0.68
N GLN A 132 -21.36 -12.61 -0.64
CA GLN A 132 -22.49 -13.38 -0.14
C GLN A 132 -22.45 -13.47 1.39
N GLN A 133 -23.51 -13.01 2.05
CA GLN A 133 -23.65 -13.14 3.49
C GLN A 133 -23.96 -14.60 3.87
N PRO A 134 -23.48 -15.09 5.03
CA PRO A 134 -23.82 -16.43 5.51
C PRO A 134 -25.34 -16.66 5.62
N GLY A 135 -25.75 -17.90 5.39
CA GLY A 135 -27.14 -18.35 5.45
C GLY A 135 -27.70 -18.77 4.09
N VAL A 136 -28.90 -19.36 4.11
CA VAL A 136 -29.65 -19.71 2.90
C VAL A 136 -30.40 -18.45 2.44
N GLY A 137 -30.05 -17.94 1.25
CA GLY A 137 -30.78 -16.87 0.58
C GLY A 137 -31.60 -17.40 -0.59
N LYS A 138 -32.55 -16.60 -1.08
CA LYS A 138 -33.29 -16.89 -2.31
C LYS A 138 -32.48 -16.39 -3.50
N ASP A 139 -32.33 -17.20 -4.55
CA ASP A 139 -31.70 -16.79 -5.82
C ASP A 139 -32.42 -15.55 -6.38
N LEU A 140 -31.65 -14.58 -6.84
CA LEU A 140 -32.14 -13.41 -7.54
C LEU A 140 -32.37 -13.73 -9.02
N ASP A 141 -33.49 -13.26 -9.55
CA ASP A 141 -33.77 -13.32 -10.98
C ASP A 141 -32.87 -12.34 -11.75
N ALA A 142 -32.59 -12.63 -13.02
CA ALA A 142 -31.86 -11.71 -13.89
C ALA A 142 -32.62 -10.37 -14.01
N GLY A 143 -31.89 -9.27 -13.91
CA GLY A 143 -32.42 -7.91 -13.92
C GLY A 143 -32.97 -7.45 -12.56
N ALA A 144 -32.87 -8.26 -11.52
CA ALA A 144 -33.25 -7.85 -10.16
C ALA A 144 -32.41 -6.66 -9.69
N THR A 145 -33.03 -5.82 -8.86
CA THR A 145 -32.38 -4.66 -8.24
C THR A 145 -32.06 -4.95 -6.78
N ILE A 146 -30.78 -4.84 -6.44
CA ILE A 146 -30.26 -4.95 -5.08
C ILE A 146 -30.45 -3.58 -4.41
N PRO A 147 -31.14 -3.52 -3.25
CA PRO A 147 -31.44 -2.25 -2.59
C PRO A 147 -30.19 -1.64 -1.95
N ALA A 148 -30.17 -0.31 -1.77
CA ALA A 148 -29.06 0.42 -1.17
C ALA A 148 -28.70 -0.02 0.25
N SER A 149 -29.61 -0.66 0.98
CA SER A 149 -29.31 -1.25 2.31
C SER A 149 -28.33 -2.42 2.25
N GLN A 150 -28.15 -3.03 1.07
CA GLN A 150 -27.20 -4.11 0.82
C GLN A 150 -25.96 -3.61 0.05
N ALA A 151 -25.91 -2.32 -0.27
CA ALA A 151 -24.80 -1.70 -0.96
C ALA A 151 -23.98 -0.84 0.00
N ALA A 152 -22.66 -0.98 -0.04
CA ALA A 152 -21.74 -0.15 0.71
C ALA A 152 -20.86 0.66 -0.25
N PRO A 153 -20.75 1.99 -0.06
CA PRO A 153 -19.88 2.80 -0.89
C PRO A 153 -18.41 2.46 -0.63
N ALA A 154 -17.54 3.00 -1.48
CA ALA A 154 -16.10 2.89 -1.26
C ALA A 154 -15.70 3.46 0.10
N LEU A 155 -14.64 2.89 0.69
CA LEU A 155 -14.05 3.47 1.90
C LEU A 155 -13.62 4.91 1.60
N ASP A 156 -14.29 5.85 2.25
CA ASP A 156 -13.96 7.26 2.22
C ASP A 156 -12.72 7.50 3.11
N LEU A 157 -11.59 7.78 2.46
CA LEU A 157 -10.32 8.07 3.14
C LEU A 157 -10.40 9.40 3.91
N ASP A 158 -11.23 10.35 3.48
CA ASP A 158 -11.43 11.60 4.21
C ASP A 158 -12.19 11.33 5.50
N VAL A 159 -13.21 10.46 5.49
CA VAL A 159 -13.89 10.03 6.71
C VAL A 159 -12.93 9.32 7.65
N LEU A 160 -12.06 8.45 7.14
CA LEU A 160 -11.02 7.79 7.93
C LEU A 160 -10.06 8.81 8.57
N LEU A 161 -9.47 9.70 7.78
CA LEU A 161 -8.53 10.73 8.25
C LEU A 161 -9.20 11.71 9.22
N ASN A 162 -10.45 12.09 8.96
CA ASN A 162 -11.24 12.93 9.86
C ASN A 162 -11.59 12.19 11.16
N GLY A 163 -11.77 10.87 11.12
CA GLY A 163 -11.96 10.02 12.29
C GLY A 163 -10.75 9.96 13.23
N PHE A 164 -9.54 10.21 12.72
CA PHE A 164 -8.33 10.35 13.54
C PHE A 164 -8.14 11.76 14.14
N LYS A 165 -8.80 12.80 13.61
CA LYS A 165 -8.69 14.18 14.15
C LYS A 165 -9.04 14.28 15.64
N PRO A 166 -10.09 13.62 16.17
CA PRO A 166 -10.39 13.62 17.61
C PRO A 166 -9.26 13.03 18.47
N LEU A 167 -8.57 11.98 17.99
CA LEU A 167 -7.41 11.40 18.69
C LEU A 167 -6.24 12.40 18.74
N PHE A 168 -6.00 13.12 17.65
CA PHE A 168 -4.97 14.18 17.62
C PHE A 168 -5.37 15.43 18.42
N ARG A 169 -6.67 15.71 18.60
CA ARG A 169 -7.16 16.75 19.51
C ARG A 169 -7.01 16.35 20.98
N GLY A 170 -7.11 15.06 21.28
CA GLY A 170 -6.90 14.52 22.63
C GLY A 170 -5.44 14.50 23.07
N LEU A 171 -4.50 14.63 22.14
CA LEU A 171 -3.08 14.83 22.43
C LEU A 171 -2.81 16.33 22.53
N GLN A 172 -2.91 16.89 23.75
CA GLN A 172 -2.56 18.29 23.95
C GLN A 172 -1.06 18.48 23.72
N PRO A 173 -0.60 19.55 23.05
CA PRO A 173 0.82 19.79 22.83
C PRO A 173 1.66 19.75 24.13
N ALA A 174 1.05 20.12 25.26
CA ALA A 174 1.64 20.03 26.58
C ALA A 174 1.92 18.57 27.01
N GLU A 175 0.98 17.65 26.79
CA GLU A 175 1.10 16.23 27.14
C GLU A 175 2.14 15.52 26.26
N VAL A 176 2.22 15.88 24.98
CA VAL A 176 3.27 15.37 24.07
C VAL A 176 4.65 15.87 24.50
N ASN A 177 4.75 17.14 24.88
CA ASN A 177 6.00 17.72 25.36
C ASN A 177 6.43 17.13 26.72
N GLU A 178 5.47 16.85 27.60
CA GLU A 178 5.70 16.18 28.88
C GLU A 178 6.13 14.72 28.68
N LEU A 179 5.47 13.98 27.80
CA LEU A 179 5.86 12.62 27.45
C LEU A 179 7.27 12.58 26.82
N ALA A 180 7.56 13.49 25.89
CA ALA A 180 8.88 13.60 25.28
C ALA A 180 9.94 13.97 26.33
N THR A 181 9.63 14.88 27.25
CA THR A 181 10.54 15.28 28.35
C THR A 181 10.80 14.12 29.31
N ASN A 182 9.76 13.37 29.69
CA ASN A 182 9.86 12.21 30.56
C ASN A 182 10.60 11.05 29.89
N LEU A 183 10.39 10.84 28.58
CA LEU A 183 11.14 9.87 27.79
C LEU A 183 12.61 10.27 27.68
N ILE A 184 12.92 11.54 27.43
CA ILE A 184 14.28 12.08 27.42
C ILE A 184 14.93 11.91 28.80
N ALA A 185 14.23 12.22 29.88
CA ALA A 185 14.75 12.05 31.25
C ALA A 185 15.03 10.58 31.58
N THR A 186 14.17 9.67 31.11
CA THR A 186 14.34 8.21 31.28
C THR A 186 15.51 7.68 30.45
N LEU A 187 15.67 8.13 29.21
CA LEU A 187 16.78 7.78 28.33
C LEU A 187 18.11 8.41 28.77
N GLN A 188 18.07 9.57 29.43
CA GLN A 188 19.23 10.22 30.08
C GLN A 188 19.57 9.63 31.46
N GLY A 189 18.89 8.56 31.89
CA GLY A 189 19.21 7.85 33.13
C GLY A 189 18.73 8.54 34.41
N ARG A 190 17.84 9.53 34.32
CA ARG A 190 17.18 10.15 35.49
C ARG A 190 15.91 9.43 35.93
N GLY A 191 15.45 8.44 35.17
CA GLY A 191 14.38 7.52 35.55
C GLY A 191 14.89 6.46 36.52
N GLY A 192 15.19 6.83 37.76
CA GLY A 192 15.48 5.87 38.82
C GLY A 192 14.21 5.11 39.15
N THR A 193 14.07 3.86 38.71
CA THR A 193 13.16 2.86 39.31
C THR A 193 13.18 1.46 38.69
N VAL A 194 13.88 1.19 37.59
CA VAL A 194 13.93 -0.20 37.08
C VAL A 194 14.87 -1.06 37.93
N GLU A 195 16.06 -0.55 38.22
CA GLU A 195 17.06 -1.27 39.03
C GLU A 195 16.57 -1.48 40.47
N SER A 196 16.00 -0.45 41.11
CA SER A 196 15.49 -0.55 42.49
C SER A 196 14.23 -1.39 42.61
N LEU A 197 13.39 -1.44 41.57
CA LEU A 197 12.20 -2.30 41.56
C LEU A 197 12.62 -3.76 41.37
N LEU A 198 13.57 -4.03 40.47
CA LEU A 198 14.13 -5.37 40.28
C LEU A 198 14.89 -5.86 41.53
N GLU A 199 15.61 -4.99 42.24
CA GLU A 199 16.30 -5.33 43.50
C GLU A 199 15.30 -5.69 44.62
N ARG A 200 14.21 -4.93 44.72
CA ARG A 200 13.13 -5.19 45.70
C ARG A 200 12.33 -6.43 45.35
N THR A 201 12.09 -6.68 44.07
CA THR A 201 11.44 -7.92 43.61
C THR A 201 12.34 -9.13 43.81
N ALA A 202 13.65 -9.03 43.52
CA ALA A 202 14.60 -10.11 43.78
C ALA A 202 14.74 -10.42 45.28
N SER A 203 14.75 -9.40 46.15
CA SER A 203 14.73 -9.58 47.60
C SER A 203 13.47 -10.28 48.09
N LEU A 204 12.30 -9.94 47.55
CA LEU A 204 11.03 -10.58 47.89
C LEU A 204 10.94 -12.02 47.39
N THR A 205 11.44 -12.30 46.18
CA THR A 205 11.46 -13.64 45.59
C THR A 205 12.48 -14.56 46.28
N ASN A 206 13.63 -14.04 46.69
CA ASN A 206 14.61 -14.81 47.49
C ASN A 206 14.08 -15.11 48.90
N GLY A 207 13.40 -14.14 49.55
CA GLY A 207 12.74 -14.38 50.83
C GLY A 207 11.65 -15.47 50.77
N LEU A 208 10.91 -15.54 49.65
CA LEU A 208 9.90 -16.57 49.43
C LEU A 208 10.51 -17.94 49.07
N ALA A 209 11.73 -17.98 48.51
CA ALA A 209 12.46 -19.21 48.24
C ALA A 209 13.05 -19.84 49.51
N ASP A 210 13.43 -19.03 50.50
CA ASP A 210 14.02 -19.48 51.77
C ASP A 210 12.97 -20.01 52.78
N ASP A 211 11.69 -19.67 52.65
CA ASP A 211 10.58 -20.15 53.52
C ASP A 211 10.21 -21.64 53.35
N SER A 212 11.05 -22.41 52.64
CA SER A 212 11.06 -23.89 52.58
C SER A 212 10.76 -24.54 53.93
N GLU A 213 11.39 -24.00 54.97
CA GLU A 213 11.42 -24.57 56.32
C GLU A 213 10.12 -24.27 57.07
N ALA A 214 9.49 -23.13 56.81
CA ALA A 214 8.20 -22.75 57.37
C ALA A 214 7.06 -23.59 56.79
N ILE A 215 7.09 -23.86 55.48
CA ILE A 215 6.09 -24.71 54.81
C ILE A 215 6.25 -26.17 55.24
N THR A 216 7.48 -26.68 55.32
CA THR A 216 7.76 -28.05 55.79
C THR A 216 7.36 -28.21 57.25
N SER A 217 7.69 -27.23 58.11
CA SER A 217 7.27 -27.22 59.52
C SER A 217 5.75 -27.15 59.69
N LEU A 218 5.05 -26.38 58.86
CA LEU A 218 3.59 -26.33 58.88
C LEU A 218 2.97 -27.68 58.51
N ILE A 219 3.50 -28.34 57.47
CA ILE A 219 3.08 -29.66 57.02
C ILE A 219 3.33 -30.73 58.09
N ASP A 220 4.50 -30.71 58.74
CA ASP A 220 4.83 -31.66 59.80
C ASP A 220 3.97 -31.47 61.05
N ASN A 221 3.77 -30.22 61.49
CA ASN A 221 2.87 -29.92 62.62
C ASN A 221 1.41 -30.31 62.32
N MET A 222 0.96 -30.16 61.07
CA MET A 222 -0.36 -30.63 60.65
C MET A 222 -0.45 -32.15 60.61
N ASN A 223 0.59 -32.87 60.17
CA ASN A 223 0.60 -34.35 60.20
C ASN A 223 0.52 -34.90 61.63
N VAL A 224 1.16 -34.23 62.60
CA VAL A 224 1.07 -34.58 64.03
C VAL A 224 -0.33 -34.33 64.60
N LEU A 225 -0.93 -33.17 64.27
CA LEU A 225 -2.31 -32.85 64.66
C LEU A 225 -3.35 -33.80 64.04
N LEU A 226 -3.17 -34.18 62.77
CA LEU A 226 -4.06 -35.08 62.04
C LEU A 226 -3.93 -36.53 62.49
N GLY A 227 -2.74 -36.97 62.93
CA GLY A 227 -2.54 -38.28 63.57
C GLY A 227 -3.27 -38.42 64.90
N SER A 228 -3.51 -37.31 65.61
CA SER A 228 -4.24 -37.31 66.89
C SER A 228 -5.76 -37.34 66.73
N LEU A 229 -6.30 -37.07 65.53
CA LEU A 229 -7.75 -37.00 65.25
C LEU A 229 -8.32 -38.28 64.60
N ASP A 230 -7.52 -39.32 64.42
CA ASP A 230 -7.84 -40.56 63.68
C ASP A 230 -8.93 -41.47 64.30
N SER A 231 -9.55 -41.08 65.41
CA SER A 231 -10.48 -41.98 66.13
C SER A 231 -11.97 -41.77 65.85
N ARG A 232 -12.39 -40.72 65.12
CA ARG A 232 -13.83 -40.48 64.87
C ARG A 232 -14.09 -39.93 63.47
N ASP A 233 -14.81 -40.74 62.71
CA ASP A 233 -15.52 -40.43 61.46
C ASP A 233 -14.81 -40.77 60.13
N ALA A 234 -15.50 -41.50 59.25
CA ALA A 234 -14.93 -42.05 58.02
C ALA A 234 -14.91 -41.04 56.87
N GLN A 235 -15.87 -40.12 56.83
CA GLN A 235 -15.92 -39.03 55.83
C GLN A 235 -14.81 -38.00 56.05
N LEU A 236 -14.50 -37.67 57.31
CA LEU A 236 -13.42 -36.75 57.65
C LEU A 236 -12.05 -37.30 57.20
N ARG A 237 -11.81 -38.60 57.36
CA ARG A 237 -10.58 -39.26 56.88
C ARG A 237 -10.41 -39.18 55.36
N GLN A 238 -11.49 -39.30 54.60
CA GLN A 238 -11.43 -39.23 53.14
C GLN A 238 -11.08 -37.81 52.66
N THR A 239 -11.69 -36.78 53.25
CA THR A 239 -11.37 -35.37 52.96
C THR A 239 -9.95 -35.01 53.37
N ILE A 240 -9.50 -35.47 54.55
CA ILE A 240 -8.12 -35.26 55.01
C ILE A 240 -7.13 -35.93 54.07
N THR A 241 -7.43 -37.14 53.58
CA THR A 241 -6.55 -37.85 52.63
C THR A 241 -6.46 -37.11 51.29
N GLN A 242 -7.57 -36.57 50.80
CA GLN A 242 -7.60 -35.78 49.57
C GLN A 242 -6.85 -34.46 49.73
N PHE A 243 -7.03 -33.78 50.85
CA PHE A 243 -6.31 -32.55 51.16
C PHE A 243 -4.81 -32.79 51.34
N LYS A 244 -4.42 -33.88 52.01
CA LYS A 244 -3.02 -34.30 52.12
C LYS A 244 -2.41 -34.56 50.74
N ARG A 245 -3.10 -35.27 49.84
CA ARG A 245 -2.62 -35.47 48.46
C ARG A 245 -2.47 -34.17 47.69
N LEU A 246 -3.38 -33.21 47.88
CA LEU A 246 -3.27 -31.89 47.26
C LEU A 246 -2.05 -31.12 47.76
N VAL A 247 -1.83 -31.10 49.08
CA VAL A 247 -0.69 -30.41 49.69
C VAL A 247 0.63 -31.09 49.34
N THR A 248 0.68 -32.42 49.31
CA THR A 248 1.88 -33.17 48.89
C THR A 248 2.16 -32.98 47.40
N GLY A 249 1.14 -33.01 46.55
CA GLY A 249 1.31 -32.74 45.11
C GLY A 249 1.78 -31.32 44.85
N LEU A 250 1.27 -30.34 45.59
CA LEU A 250 1.73 -28.95 45.49
C LEU A 250 3.17 -28.77 46.01
N ALA A 251 3.60 -29.58 46.98
CA ALA A 251 4.98 -29.62 47.47
C ALA A 251 5.93 -30.33 46.48
N GLU A 252 5.47 -31.37 45.78
CA GLU A 252 6.22 -32.04 44.71
C GLU A 252 6.36 -31.15 43.46
N ASP A 253 5.34 -30.35 43.13
CA ASP A 253 5.36 -29.39 42.01
C ASP A 253 6.14 -28.09 42.32
N ARG A 254 6.81 -28.01 43.48
CA ARG A 254 7.64 -26.86 43.88
C ARG A 254 8.85 -26.65 42.97
N ASP A 255 9.50 -27.71 42.53
CA ASP A 255 10.70 -27.64 41.70
C ASP A 255 10.40 -27.07 40.28
N PRO A 256 9.33 -27.49 39.59
CA PRO A 256 8.88 -26.84 38.34
C PRO A 256 8.54 -25.35 38.49
N ILE A 257 7.91 -24.95 39.61
CA ILE A 257 7.51 -23.56 39.86
C ILE A 257 8.73 -22.67 40.10
N THR A 258 9.67 -23.13 40.93
CA THR A 258 10.92 -22.40 41.21
C THR A 258 11.79 -22.28 39.95
N THR A 259 11.88 -23.35 39.15
CA THR A 259 12.61 -23.33 37.86
C THR A 259 12.00 -22.33 36.87
N SER A 260 10.67 -22.22 36.83
CA SER A 260 9.98 -21.26 35.95
C SER A 260 10.24 -19.81 36.37
N ILE A 261 10.30 -19.52 37.68
CA ILE A 261 10.62 -18.19 38.21
C ILE A 261 12.07 -17.79 37.89
N VAL A 262 13.02 -18.73 38.03
CA VAL A 262 14.42 -18.50 37.67
C VAL A 262 14.56 -18.22 36.16
N ALA A 263 13.83 -18.95 35.31
CA ALA A 263 13.82 -18.73 33.87
C ALA A 263 13.27 -17.34 33.47
N ILE A 264 12.20 -16.88 34.15
CA ILE A 264 11.64 -15.53 33.94
C ILE A 264 12.64 -14.45 34.34
N ASN A 265 13.33 -14.62 35.47
CA ASN A 265 14.37 -13.69 35.92
C ASN A 265 15.57 -13.65 34.96
N GLY A 266 15.96 -14.81 34.40
CA GLY A 266 17.00 -14.90 33.36
C GLY A 266 16.64 -14.14 32.08
N MET A 267 15.41 -14.32 31.57
CA MET A 267 14.93 -13.58 30.40
C MET A 267 14.87 -12.07 30.64
N ALA A 268 14.46 -11.63 31.83
CA ALA A 268 14.43 -10.21 32.17
C ALA A 268 15.84 -9.59 32.19
N ALA A 269 16.85 -10.33 32.66
CA ALA A 269 18.25 -9.90 32.63
C ALA A 269 18.78 -9.81 31.19
N GLU A 270 18.47 -10.79 30.33
CA GLU A 270 18.86 -10.78 28.92
C GLU A 270 18.20 -9.63 28.13
N LEU A 271 16.91 -9.37 28.37
CA LEU A 271 16.20 -8.22 27.80
C LEU A 271 16.86 -6.90 28.23
N THR A 272 17.25 -6.80 29.51
CA THR A 272 17.92 -5.61 30.04
C THR A 272 19.30 -5.40 29.41
N ASP A 273 20.09 -6.47 29.24
CA ASP A 273 21.39 -6.42 28.56
C ASP A 273 21.24 -6.06 27.07
N LEU A 274 20.22 -6.60 26.40
CA LEU A 274 19.87 -6.23 25.02
C LEU A 274 19.54 -4.73 24.92
N PHE A 275 18.69 -4.20 25.80
CA PHE A 275 18.36 -2.77 25.81
C PHE A 275 19.57 -1.89 26.14
N ALA A 276 20.46 -2.32 27.03
CA ALA A 276 21.71 -1.61 27.35
C ALA A 276 22.65 -1.54 26.15
N ARG A 277 22.84 -2.65 25.42
CA ARG A 277 23.67 -2.70 24.20
C ARG A 277 23.06 -1.90 23.04
N THR A 278 21.73 -1.84 22.98
CA THR A 278 20.99 -1.20 21.89
C THR A 278 20.91 0.33 22.06
N ARG A 279 21.02 0.87 23.28
CA ARG A 279 21.02 2.32 23.55
C ARG A 279 22.12 3.10 22.82
N GLY A 280 23.31 2.53 22.64
CA GLY A 280 24.44 3.18 21.97
C GLY A 280 24.17 3.50 20.49
N PRO A 281 23.84 2.49 19.66
CA PRO A 281 23.50 2.66 18.24
C PRO A 281 22.30 3.58 17.97
N PHE A 282 21.30 3.59 18.85
CA PHE A 282 20.16 4.51 18.70
C PHE A 282 20.56 5.97 18.90
N LYS A 283 21.40 6.27 19.90
CA LYS A 283 21.88 7.64 20.14
C LYS A 283 22.70 8.17 18.96
N SER A 284 23.57 7.35 18.36
CA SER A 284 24.36 7.77 17.20
C SER A 284 23.48 8.00 15.96
N THR A 285 22.46 7.18 15.76
CA THR A 285 21.50 7.33 14.66
C THR A 285 20.69 8.62 14.79
N VAL A 286 20.17 8.92 15.99
CA VAL A 286 19.42 10.17 16.24
C VAL A 286 20.31 11.40 15.99
N VAL A 287 21.57 11.37 16.44
CA VAL A 287 22.53 12.47 16.17
C VAL A 287 22.86 12.60 14.68
N ALA A 288 22.95 11.49 13.95
CA ALA A 288 23.20 11.50 12.51
C ALA A 288 22.01 12.07 11.73
N VAL A 289 20.79 11.65 12.07
CA VAL A 289 19.54 12.15 11.47
C VAL A 289 19.37 13.64 11.74
N ASP A 290 19.61 14.07 12.98
CA ASP A 290 19.54 15.49 13.38
C ASP A 290 20.61 16.35 12.65
N ARG A 291 21.81 15.80 12.41
CA ARG A 291 22.83 16.46 11.59
C ARG A 291 22.41 16.58 10.13
N LEU A 292 21.84 15.52 9.55
CA LEU A 292 21.34 15.54 8.18
C LEU A 292 20.19 16.54 8.02
N ALA A 293 19.23 16.53 8.94
CA ALA A 293 18.11 17.47 8.95
C ALA A 293 18.60 18.93 9.00
N ARG A 294 19.58 19.24 9.86
CA ARG A 294 20.18 20.58 9.90
C ARG A 294 20.90 20.95 8.60
N LEU A 295 21.64 20.02 8.00
CA LEU A 295 22.33 20.27 6.72
C LEU A 295 21.34 20.56 5.58
N LEU A 296 20.25 19.79 5.49
CA LEU A 296 19.19 20.01 4.51
C LEU A 296 18.44 21.33 4.75
N ASN A 297 18.16 21.65 6.02
CA ASN A 297 17.50 22.90 6.39
C ASN A 297 18.39 24.14 6.20
N THR A 298 19.71 24.00 6.34
CA THR A 298 20.67 25.11 6.12
C THR A 298 20.89 25.35 4.62
N ASN A 299 20.78 24.30 3.81
CA ASN A 299 21.00 24.36 2.36
C ASN A 299 19.69 24.25 1.56
N THR A 300 18.58 24.72 2.13
CA THR A 300 17.25 24.61 1.51
C THR A 300 17.19 25.32 0.16
N ASP A 301 17.86 26.47 0.02
CA ASP A 301 17.93 27.19 -1.25
C ASP A 301 18.64 26.36 -2.34
N THR A 302 19.76 25.72 -2.00
CA THR A 302 20.49 24.82 -2.90
C THR A 302 19.65 23.58 -3.24
N LEU A 303 18.94 23.02 -2.27
CA LEU A 303 18.06 21.86 -2.48
C LEU A 303 16.91 22.22 -3.43
N ASN A 304 16.25 23.36 -3.22
CA ASN A 304 15.19 23.85 -4.08
C ASN A 304 15.72 24.11 -5.49
N GLN A 305 16.91 24.71 -5.63
CA GLN A 305 17.52 24.93 -6.94
C GLN A 305 17.82 23.62 -7.68
N VAL A 306 18.28 22.59 -6.97
CA VAL A 306 18.47 21.25 -7.56
C VAL A 306 17.13 20.65 -7.95
N LEU A 307 16.13 20.68 -7.09
CA LEU A 307 14.79 20.13 -7.34
C LEU A 307 14.08 20.84 -8.50
N ASP A 308 14.21 22.16 -8.61
CA ASP A 308 13.64 22.96 -9.71
C ASP A 308 14.34 22.67 -11.04
N SER A 309 15.65 22.38 -11.02
CA SER A 309 16.42 22.02 -12.21
C SER A 309 16.21 20.57 -12.66
N LEU A 310 15.70 19.72 -11.77
CA LEU A 310 15.62 18.27 -11.94
C LEU A 310 14.69 17.85 -13.10
N PRO A 311 13.48 18.42 -13.26
CA PRO A 311 12.61 18.11 -14.39
C PRO A 311 13.25 18.44 -15.74
N ALA A 312 13.92 19.58 -15.86
CA ALA A 312 14.59 19.99 -17.09
C ALA A 312 15.78 19.08 -17.43
N ALA A 313 16.54 18.67 -16.40
CA ALA A 313 17.60 17.67 -16.56
C ALA A 313 17.04 16.31 -17.01
N TYR A 314 15.91 15.89 -16.44
CA TYR A 314 15.25 14.63 -16.80
C TYR A 314 14.69 14.66 -18.22
N GLN A 315 14.03 15.75 -18.64
CA GLN A 315 13.57 15.93 -20.02
C GLN A 315 14.73 15.95 -21.01
N THR A 316 15.88 16.51 -20.62
CA THR A 316 17.08 16.48 -21.46
C THR A 316 17.62 15.06 -21.57
N LEU A 317 17.67 14.30 -20.47
CA LEU A 317 18.07 12.90 -20.44
C LEU A 317 17.12 12.03 -21.28
N GLU A 318 15.81 12.24 -21.16
CA GLU A 318 14.76 11.56 -21.91
C GLU A 318 14.88 11.85 -23.41
N ARG A 319 15.06 13.11 -23.82
CA ARG A 319 15.29 13.48 -25.23
C ARG A 319 16.56 12.87 -25.81
N ILE A 320 17.56 12.64 -24.96
CA ILE A 320 18.80 11.97 -25.38
C ILE A 320 18.56 10.44 -25.48
N ALA A 321 17.74 9.87 -24.59
CA ALA A 321 17.40 8.45 -24.54
C ALA A 321 16.23 8.06 -25.48
N SER A 322 15.48 9.01 -26.02
CA SER A 322 14.30 8.78 -26.88
C SER A 322 14.65 8.15 -28.23
N HIS A 323 15.95 8.06 -28.55
CA HIS A 323 16.45 7.41 -29.75
C HIS A 323 16.90 5.95 -29.53
N GLY A 324 16.69 5.37 -28.33
CA GLY A 324 16.97 3.96 -28.02
C GLY A 324 18.19 3.75 -27.12
N THR A 325 18.89 2.62 -27.28
CA THR A 325 20.02 2.18 -26.43
C THR A 325 21.36 2.87 -26.73
N PHE A 326 21.37 3.94 -27.53
CA PHE A 326 22.60 4.62 -27.93
C PHE A 326 22.48 6.15 -27.90
N PHE A 327 23.55 6.80 -27.44
CA PHE A 327 23.68 8.25 -27.39
C PHE A 327 24.20 8.79 -28.74
N ASN A 328 23.45 9.68 -29.40
CA ASN A 328 23.88 10.32 -30.64
C ASN A 328 24.54 11.67 -30.34
N PHE A 329 25.86 11.70 -30.29
CA PHE A 329 26.63 12.95 -30.16
C PHE A 329 27.00 13.49 -31.54
N TYR A 330 26.63 14.74 -31.83
CA TYR A 330 27.01 15.44 -33.07
C TYR A 330 28.05 16.52 -32.76
N LEU A 331 29.21 16.42 -33.39
CA LEU A 331 30.27 17.42 -33.27
C LEU A 331 30.03 18.55 -34.26
N CYS A 332 29.22 19.55 -33.88
CA CYS A 332 28.81 20.60 -34.81
C CYS A 332 29.89 21.66 -35.07
N THR A 333 30.77 21.94 -34.10
CA THR A 333 31.85 22.90 -34.28
C THR A 333 33.05 22.56 -33.40
N VAL A 334 34.26 22.62 -33.96
CA VAL A 334 35.50 22.53 -33.20
C VAL A 334 36.28 23.82 -33.36
N GLN A 335 36.70 24.39 -32.24
CA GLN A 335 37.62 25.53 -32.21
C GLN A 335 38.72 25.28 -31.19
N ILE A 336 39.96 25.31 -31.64
CA ILE A 336 41.12 25.05 -30.78
C ILE A 336 41.67 26.39 -30.31
N LYS A 337 41.86 26.52 -29.00
CA LYS A 337 42.50 27.67 -28.38
C LYS A 337 43.91 27.27 -27.96
N ILE A 338 44.92 27.84 -28.59
CA ILE A 338 46.32 27.61 -28.27
C ILE A 338 46.92 28.86 -27.62
N SER A 339 47.87 28.67 -26.71
CA SER A 339 48.61 29.76 -26.09
C SER A 339 49.67 30.27 -27.06
N GLY A 340 49.52 31.51 -27.53
CA GLY A 340 50.50 32.16 -28.40
C GLY A 340 51.70 32.71 -27.62
N PRO A 341 52.77 33.13 -28.33
CA PRO A 341 53.92 33.79 -27.70
C PRO A 341 53.46 35.02 -26.90
N GLY A 342 53.76 35.05 -25.60
CA GLY A 342 53.36 36.13 -24.69
C GLY A 342 52.04 35.91 -23.92
N GLY A 343 51.52 34.68 -23.85
CA GLY A 343 50.35 34.34 -23.03
C GLY A 343 48.99 34.80 -23.60
N ARG A 344 49.00 35.41 -24.80
CA ARG A 344 47.78 35.79 -25.50
C ARG A 344 47.19 34.56 -26.20
N PRO A 345 45.93 34.19 -25.93
CA PRO A 345 45.34 33.02 -26.56
C PRO A 345 45.02 33.29 -28.04
N ILE A 346 45.51 32.42 -28.91
CA ILE A 346 45.19 32.40 -30.33
C ILE A 346 44.10 31.34 -30.53
N LYS A 347 42.99 31.72 -31.17
CA LYS A 347 41.92 30.79 -31.52
C LYS A 347 42.05 30.40 -33.00
N THR A 348 41.97 29.12 -33.32
CA THR A 348 41.88 28.66 -34.71
C THR A 348 40.53 29.05 -35.33
N PRO A 349 40.42 29.07 -36.66
CA PRO A 349 39.11 29.11 -37.33
C PRO A 349 38.24 27.95 -36.83
N ALA A 350 36.96 28.23 -36.60
CA ALA A 350 36.01 27.23 -36.16
C ALA A 350 35.65 26.31 -37.33
N VAL A 351 35.97 25.02 -37.23
CA VAL A 351 35.59 24.01 -38.22
C VAL A 351 34.17 23.57 -37.90
N ARG A 352 33.21 23.88 -38.77
CA ARG A 352 31.80 23.49 -38.60
C ARG A 352 31.50 22.22 -39.39
N SER A 353 30.70 21.34 -38.81
CA SER A 353 30.19 20.15 -39.47
C SER A 353 29.05 20.51 -40.42
N GLN A 354 29.03 19.92 -41.62
CA GLN A 354 28.02 20.17 -42.66
C GLN A 354 26.79 19.23 -42.57
N VAL A 355 26.64 18.49 -41.47
CA VAL A 355 25.48 17.62 -41.25
C VAL A 355 24.23 18.50 -41.07
N GLU A 356 23.09 18.14 -41.67
CA GLU A 356 21.83 18.92 -41.61
C GLU A 356 21.39 19.28 -40.18
N ARG A 357 21.74 18.44 -39.18
CA ARG A 357 21.44 18.70 -37.76
C ARG A 357 22.33 19.77 -37.11
N CYS A 358 23.39 20.21 -37.79
CA CYS A 358 24.36 21.21 -37.31
C CYS A 358 24.27 22.55 -38.06
N ASN A 359 23.29 22.70 -38.95
CA ASN A 359 23.02 23.93 -39.71
C ASN A 359 22.10 24.90 -38.96
#